data_AF-A0AAD4KL77-F1
#
_entry.id   AF-A0AAD4KL77-F1
#
_cell.length_a   1.000
_cell.length_b   1.000
_cell.length_c   1.000
_cell.angle_alpha   90.00
_cell.angle_beta   90.00
_cell.angle_gamma   90.00
#
_symmetry.space_group_name_H-M   'P 1'
#
loop_
_entity.id
_entity.type
_entity.pdbx_description
1 polymer ?
#
loop_
_entity_poly.entity_id
_entity_poly.type
_entity_poly.pdbx_seq_one_letter_code
_entity_poly.pdbx_strand_id
1 'polypeptide(L)'
;MDPFSIAIGAIGITEFAIFSINHLRDLIGSLAEAKEVVQDIASTLEAIQRPLAALEELQISDSATYAEAKSDLEKTGVADAVNKCGQACADFSKKLQQWTKHSSSTKLSLRDRLSVSVWNKEKIGAFRVQIQSCQNIVQFAIESTQLLIQLRSESTSRTDREKLKSQLQNLEKAIEEHIDLSKKQQNEVLKRKEELQEEPEDEEDGGAQRTLAMREVEEQLRFLEADQAASGVVSSQLQSRSLGQGSGNTYSAVFSGSHNSGMQVGYSAGTINWNAHGKNN
;
A
#
# COMPACT_ATOMS: atom_id res chain seq x y z
N MET A 1 2.59 -0.14 31.91
CA MET A 1 3.37 -0.79 30.84
C MET A 1 3.60 0.26 29.78
N ASP A 2 4.80 0.28 29.20
CA ASP A 2 5.12 1.23 28.13
C ASP A 2 4.43 0.77 26.83
N PRO A 3 3.80 1.69 26.07
CA PRO A 3 3.12 1.34 24.82
C PRO A 3 4.12 0.86 23.76
N PHE A 4 3.64 -0.04 22.89
CA PHE A 4 4.38 -0.55 21.74
C PHE A 4 4.24 0.40 20.54
N SER A 5 5.29 0.50 19.72
CA SER A 5 5.25 1.17 18.41
C SER A 5 5.65 0.19 17.31
N ILE A 6 5.02 0.31 16.15
CA ILE A 6 5.33 -0.52 14.98
C ILE A 6 6.42 0.19 14.17
N ALA A 7 7.67 -0.21 14.38
CA ALA A 7 8.77 0.20 13.51
C ALA A 7 8.57 -0.37 12.11
N ILE A 8 8.76 0.44 11.06
CA ILE A 8 8.61 -0.02 9.66
C ILE A 8 9.57 -1.17 9.31
N GLY A 9 10.76 -1.21 9.92
CA GLY A 9 11.70 -2.32 9.77
C GLY A 9 11.16 -3.64 10.34
N ALA A 10 10.29 -3.58 11.36
CA ALA A 10 9.69 -4.76 11.97
C ALA A 10 8.66 -5.44 11.05
N ILE A 11 8.08 -4.71 10.10
CA ILE A 11 7.17 -5.22 9.06
C ILE A 11 7.87 -5.47 7.72
N GLY A 12 9.21 -5.38 7.67
CA GLY A 12 10.00 -5.75 6.48
C GLY A 12 10.25 -4.61 5.48
N ILE A 13 9.92 -3.36 5.83
CA ILE A 13 10.31 -2.21 5.01
C ILE A 13 11.80 -1.93 5.21
N THR A 14 12.54 -1.85 4.11
CA THR A 14 13.99 -1.64 4.15
C THR A 14 14.36 -0.17 4.30
N GLU A 15 15.46 0.09 5.02
CA GLU A 15 16.03 1.44 5.13
C GLU A 15 16.42 2.00 3.74
N PHE A 16 16.90 1.13 2.84
CA PHE A 16 17.19 1.51 1.45
C PHE A 16 15.96 2.11 0.75
N ALA A 17 14.78 1.54 0.96
CA ALA A 17 13.57 2.03 0.32
C ALA A 17 13.21 3.43 0.82
N ILE A 18 13.23 3.63 2.14
CA ILE A 18 12.98 4.93 2.77
C ILE A 18 14.00 5.97 2.31
N PHE A 19 15.28 5.62 2.32
CA PHE A 19 16.35 6.49 1.83
C PHE A 19 16.12 6.89 0.37
N SER A 20 15.77 5.95 -0.50
CA SER A 20 15.59 6.21 -1.92
C SER A 20 14.38 7.10 -2.21
N ILE A 21 13.27 6.91 -1.49
CA ILE A 21 12.07 7.77 -1.56
C ILE A 21 12.43 9.20 -1.11
N ASN A 22 13.12 9.33 0.03
CA ASN A 22 13.56 10.63 0.56
C ASN A 22 14.50 11.34 -0.43
N HIS A 23 15.50 10.60 -0.93
CA HIS A 23 16.50 11.13 -1.85
C HIS A 23 15.87 11.68 -3.13
N LEU A 24 14.92 10.94 -3.74
CA LEU A 24 14.26 11.41 -4.95
C LEU A 24 13.40 12.65 -4.69
N ARG A 25 12.64 12.68 -3.59
CA ARG A 25 11.83 13.84 -3.22
C ARG A 25 12.70 15.09 -3.06
N ASP A 26 13.82 14.96 -2.35
CA ASP A 26 14.74 16.09 -2.10
C ASP A 26 15.45 16.52 -3.40
N LEU A 27 15.84 15.55 -4.25
CA LEU A 27 16.38 15.82 -5.58
C LEU A 27 15.39 16.64 -6.41
N ILE A 28 14.12 16.23 -6.49
CA ILE A 28 13.09 16.98 -7.21
C ILE A 28 12.89 18.37 -6.61
N GLY A 29 12.86 18.48 -5.28
CA GLY A 29 12.72 19.76 -4.57
C GLY A 29 13.83 20.76 -4.90
N SER A 30 15.03 20.28 -5.24
CA SER A 30 16.15 21.11 -5.66
C SER A 30 16.07 21.62 -7.12
N LEU A 31 15.19 21.05 -7.95
CA LEU A 31 15.07 21.39 -9.38
C LEU A 31 14.05 22.52 -9.60
N ALA A 32 14.46 23.76 -9.39
CA ALA A 32 13.59 24.95 -9.48
C ALA A 32 12.81 25.07 -10.81
N GLU A 33 13.41 24.71 -11.95
CA GLU A 33 12.80 24.82 -13.28
C GLU A 33 12.09 23.53 -13.77
N ALA A 34 12.35 22.36 -13.17
CA ALA A 34 11.66 21.11 -13.53
C ALA A 34 10.35 20.90 -12.75
N LYS A 35 10.11 21.76 -11.75
CA LYS A 35 9.02 21.64 -10.78
C LYS A 35 7.67 21.40 -11.45
N GLU A 36 7.34 22.11 -12.53
CA GLU A 36 6.04 21.95 -13.19
C GLU A 36 5.79 20.53 -13.75
N VAL A 37 6.84 19.80 -14.12
CA VAL A 37 6.72 18.47 -14.76
C VAL A 37 6.79 17.33 -13.75
N VAL A 38 7.43 17.52 -12.60
CA VAL A 38 7.71 16.44 -11.63
C VAL A 38 7.29 16.77 -10.19
N GLN A 39 6.65 17.91 -9.94
CA GLN A 39 6.18 18.27 -8.60
C GLN A 39 5.10 17.32 -8.09
N ASP A 40 4.25 16.82 -8.98
CA ASP A 40 3.24 15.82 -8.64
C ASP A 40 3.88 14.54 -8.09
N ILE A 41 5.02 14.12 -8.66
CA ILE A 41 5.81 13.00 -8.14
C ILE A 41 6.26 13.29 -6.70
N ALA A 42 6.82 14.48 -6.44
CA ALA A 42 7.27 14.85 -5.09
C ALA A 42 6.11 14.81 -4.07
N SER A 43 4.93 15.30 -4.47
CA SER A 43 3.72 15.25 -3.65
C SER A 43 3.26 13.81 -3.39
N THR A 44 3.32 12.92 -4.38
CA THR A 44 3.00 11.50 -4.21
C THR A 44 4.00 10.79 -3.29
N LEU A 45 5.30 11.08 -3.41
CA LEU A 45 6.31 10.54 -2.48
C LEU A 45 6.08 11.01 -1.05
N GLU A 46 5.68 12.26 -0.86
CA GLU A 46 5.28 12.77 0.46
C GLU A 46 4.04 12.05 1.01
N ALA A 47 3.06 11.76 0.15
CA ALA A 47 1.87 11.00 0.51
C ALA A 47 2.16 9.54 0.87
N ILE A 48 3.30 8.97 0.46
CA ILE A 48 3.79 7.66 0.94
C ILE A 48 4.45 7.80 2.32
N GLN A 49 5.25 8.85 2.53
CA GLN A 49 6.01 9.04 3.76
C GLN A 49 5.12 9.33 4.98
N ARG A 50 4.06 10.13 4.80
CA ARG A 50 3.20 10.57 5.91
C ARG A 50 2.53 9.40 6.63
N PRO A 51 1.86 8.43 5.95
CA PRO A 51 1.30 7.26 6.62
C PRO A 51 2.37 6.39 7.30
N LEU A 52 3.55 6.23 6.68
CA LEU A 52 4.65 5.46 7.27
C LEU A 52 5.15 6.08 8.59
N ALA A 53 5.32 7.40 8.63
CA ALA A 53 5.67 8.11 9.86
C ALA A 53 4.55 7.98 10.93
N ALA A 54 3.29 8.12 10.52
CA ALA A 54 2.15 7.94 11.42
C ALA A 54 2.05 6.53 12.01
N LEU A 55 2.54 5.51 11.29
CA LEU A 55 2.63 4.15 11.79
C LEU A 55 3.73 4.00 12.86
N GLU A 56 4.89 4.63 12.68
CA GLU A 56 5.97 4.62 13.67
C GLU A 56 5.59 5.36 14.95
N GLU A 57 4.79 6.41 14.82
CA GLU A 57 4.28 7.18 15.95
C GLU A 57 3.10 6.49 16.67
N LEU A 58 2.49 5.48 16.05
CA LEU A 58 1.31 4.80 16.58
C LEU A 58 1.63 4.00 17.84
N GLN A 59 1.09 4.45 18.97
CA GLN A 59 1.25 3.82 20.27
C GLN A 59 0.13 2.82 20.55
N ILE A 60 0.49 1.55 20.75
CA ILE A 60 -0.44 0.45 21.03
C ILE A 60 -0.16 -0.05 22.45
N SER A 61 -1.13 0.11 23.36
CA SER A 61 -0.94 -0.27 24.76
C SER A 61 -1.08 -1.78 25.02
N ASP A 62 -1.80 -2.49 24.16
CA ASP A 62 -2.10 -3.92 24.29
C ASP A 62 -1.18 -4.76 23.38
N SER A 63 -0.52 -5.77 23.97
CA SER A 63 0.43 -6.62 23.27
C SER A 63 -0.24 -7.53 22.24
N ALA A 64 -1.47 -7.99 22.49
CA ALA A 64 -2.22 -8.81 21.53
C ALA A 64 -2.62 -7.97 20.31
N THR A 65 -3.16 -6.78 20.54
CA THR A 65 -3.49 -5.80 19.49
C THR A 65 -2.26 -5.42 18.67
N TYR A 66 -1.10 -5.23 19.31
CA TYR A 66 0.16 -4.98 18.60
C TYR A 66 0.56 -6.15 17.67
N ALA A 67 0.52 -7.38 18.18
CA ALA A 67 0.87 -8.56 17.39
C ALA A 67 -0.08 -8.77 16.20
N GLU A 68 -1.39 -8.55 16.41
CA GLU A 68 -2.38 -8.62 15.35
C GLU A 68 -2.19 -7.50 14.31
N ALA A 69 -1.98 -6.25 14.74
CA ALA A 69 -1.75 -5.12 13.83
C ALA A 69 -0.49 -5.32 12.98
N LYS A 70 0.59 -5.81 13.59
CA LYS A 70 1.81 -6.17 12.86
C LYS A 70 1.54 -7.26 11.83
N SER A 71 0.82 -8.32 12.21
CA SER A 71 0.48 -9.43 11.31
C SER A 71 -0.45 -8.99 10.18
N ASP A 72 -1.42 -8.10 10.47
CA ASP A 72 -2.33 -7.56 9.47
C ASP A 72 -1.51 -6.76 8.43
N LEU A 73 -0.63 -5.86 8.88
CA LEU A 73 0.29 -5.09 8.00
C LEU A 73 1.20 -5.98 7.14
N GLU A 74 1.86 -6.98 7.73
CA GLU A 74 2.73 -7.92 7.00
C GLU A 74 1.97 -8.60 5.85
N LYS A 75 0.72 -8.98 6.07
CA LYS A 75 -0.12 -9.64 5.07
C LYS A 75 -0.63 -8.71 3.98
N THR A 76 -0.69 -7.39 4.20
CA THR A 76 -1.18 -6.43 3.19
C THR A 76 -0.26 -6.31 1.97
N GLY A 77 1.00 -6.74 2.08
CA GLY A 77 2.01 -6.50 1.06
C GLY A 77 2.57 -5.08 1.06
N VAL A 78 2.28 -4.26 2.08
CA VAL A 78 2.80 -2.89 2.21
C VAL A 78 4.34 -2.85 2.16
N ALA A 79 5.01 -3.85 2.76
CA ALA A 79 6.46 -3.94 2.73
C ALA A 79 7.00 -4.12 1.31
N ASP A 80 6.41 -5.03 0.54
CA ASP A 80 6.79 -5.28 -0.85
C ASP A 80 6.53 -4.05 -1.72
N ALA A 81 5.39 -3.38 -1.53
CA ALA A 81 5.05 -2.15 -2.24
C ALA A 81 6.07 -1.04 -2.00
N VAL A 82 6.40 -0.77 -0.72
CA VAL A 82 7.36 0.27 -0.34
C VAL A 82 8.77 -0.08 -0.83
N ASN A 83 9.20 -1.35 -0.70
CA ASN A 83 10.52 -1.78 -1.16
C ASN A 83 10.67 -1.65 -2.68
N LYS A 84 9.65 -2.04 -3.45
CA LYS A 84 9.62 -1.85 -4.91
C LYS A 84 9.58 -0.37 -5.29
N CYS A 85 8.81 0.44 -4.57
CA CYS A 85 8.78 1.89 -4.77
C CYS A 85 10.16 2.52 -4.51
N GLY A 86 10.85 2.08 -3.45
CA GLY A 86 12.21 2.47 -3.16
C GLY A 86 13.18 2.17 -4.31
N GLN A 87 13.11 0.97 -4.86
CA GLN A 87 13.90 0.58 -6.04
C GLN A 87 13.58 1.47 -7.26
N ALA A 88 12.29 1.68 -7.54
CA ALA A 88 11.84 2.55 -8.62
C ALA A 88 12.34 3.99 -8.44
N CYS A 89 12.30 4.52 -7.20
CA CYS A 89 12.80 5.84 -6.87
C CYS A 89 14.32 5.95 -7.09
N ALA A 90 15.08 4.92 -6.71
CA ALA A 90 16.52 4.88 -6.93
C ALA A 90 16.86 4.88 -8.43
N ASP A 91 16.15 4.10 -9.23
CA ASP A 91 16.39 4.02 -10.67
C ASP A 91 15.92 5.28 -11.42
N PHE A 92 14.79 5.87 -11.00
CA PHE A 92 14.35 7.15 -11.52
C PHE A 92 15.31 8.28 -11.12
N SER A 93 15.85 8.28 -9.91
CA SER A 93 16.86 9.26 -9.47
C SER A 93 18.10 9.25 -10.35
N LYS A 94 18.63 8.06 -10.67
CA LYS A 94 19.78 7.92 -11.59
C LYS A 94 19.46 8.49 -12.97
N LYS A 95 18.28 8.19 -13.52
CA LYS A 95 17.82 8.71 -14.81
C LYS A 95 17.67 10.23 -14.76
N LEU A 96 17.03 10.76 -13.72
CA LEU A 96 16.84 12.19 -13.52
C LEU A 96 18.19 12.92 -13.46
N GLN A 97 19.15 12.41 -12.69
CA GLN A 97 20.51 12.96 -12.62
C GLN A 97 21.23 12.92 -13.98
N GLN A 98 21.05 11.87 -14.78
CA GLN A 98 21.60 11.80 -16.13
C GLN A 98 20.97 12.85 -17.04
N TRP A 99 19.65 13.03 -16.96
CA TRP A 99 18.91 14.04 -17.72
C TRP A 99 19.25 15.46 -17.32
N THR A 100 19.64 15.68 -16.06
CA THR A 100 20.01 17.01 -15.53
C THR A 100 21.53 17.18 -15.41
N LYS A 101 22.34 16.29 -16.00
CA LYS A 101 23.81 16.27 -15.80
C LYS A 101 24.50 17.57 -16.25
N HIS A 102 23.92 18.30 -17.19
CA HIS A 102 24.46 19.57 -17.70
C HIS A 102 23.66 20.78 -17.21
N SER A 103 22.72 20.56 -16.29
CA SER A 103 21.94 21.61 -15.67
C SER A 103 22.67 22.13 -14.43
N SER A 104 22.64 23.45 -14.26
CA SER A 104 23.09 24.08 -13.01
C SER A 104 21.92 24.11 -12.01
N SER A 105 22.20 24.25 -10.71
CA SER A 105 21.18 24.30 -9.64
C SER A 105 20.10 25.39 -9.83
N THR A 106 20.28 26.30 -10.77
CA THR A 106 19.38 27.43 -11.03
C THR A 106 18.82 27.47 -12.45
N LYS A 107 19.35 26.70 -13.42
CA LYS A 107 18.88 26.69 -14.81
C LYS A 107 19.05 25.31 -15.47
N LEU A 108 17.95 24.78 -15.99
CA LEU A 108 17.95 23.65 -16.91
C LEU A 108 18.47 24.12 -18.27
N SER A 109 19.44 23.40 -18.82
CA SER A 109 19.87 23.62 -20.19
C SER A 109 18.69 23.39 -21.15
N LEU A 110 18.56 24.20 -22.21
CA LEU A 110 17.56 23.99 -23.27
C LEU A 110 17.64 22.58 -23.88
N ARG A 111 18.82 21.95 -23.82
CA ARG A 111 19.06 20.56 -24.22
C ARG A 111 18.42 19.54 -23.26
N ASP A 112 18.42 19.84 -21.96
CA ASP A 112 17.80 19.02 -20.92
C ASP A 112 16.27 19.21 -20.94
N ARG A 113 15.76 20.42 -21.28
CA ARG A 113 14.31 20.65 -21.55
C ARG A 113 13.77 19.78 -22.68
N LEU A 114 14.52 19.63 -23.77
CA LEU A 114 14.11 18.81 -24.92
C LEU A 114 14.17 17.30 -24.62
N SER A 115 15.17 16.86 -23.83
CA SER A 115 15.26 15.47 -23.33
C SER A 115 14.04 15.09 -22.49
N VAL A 116 13.58 15.97 -21.60
CA VAL A 116 12.42 15.76 -20.73
C VAL A 116 11.08 15.78 -21.50
N SER A 117 11.01 16.50 -22.62
CA SER A 117 9.71 16.73 -23.29
C SER A 117 9.31 15.66 -24.31
N VAL A 118 10.25 14.93 -24.93
CA VAL A 118 9.94 14.01 -26.06
C VAL A 118 10.24 12.55 -25.75
N TRP A 119 11.34 12.22 -25.05
CA TRP A 119 11.70 10.83 -24.72
C TRP A 119 11.30 10.39 -23.30
N ASN A 120 10.90 11.33 -22.45
CA ASN A 120 10.69 11.06 -21.02
C ASN A 120 9.21 11.00 -20.61
N LYS A 121 8.24 11.29 -21.48
CA LYS A 121 6.81 11.27 -21.11
C LYS A 121 6.32 9.87 -20.71
N GLU A 122 6.66 8.84 -21.47
CA GLU A 122 6.23 7.47 -21.18
C GLU A 122 6.88 6.93 -19.91
N LYS A 123 8.20 7.16 -19.72
CA LYS A 123 8.93 6.76 -18.51
C LYS A 123 8.47 7.49 -17.25
N ILE A 124 8.21 8.80 -17.36
CA ILE A 124 7.63 9.57 -16.25
C ILE A 124 6.20 9.09 -15.98
N GLY A 125 5.41 8.78 -17.01
CA GLY A 125 4.06 8.22 -16.89
C GLY A 125 4.07 6.86 -16.19
N ALA A 126 4.92 5.93 -16.60
CA ALA A 126 5.07 4.63 -15.96
C ALA A 126 5.54 4.77 -14.51
N PHE A 127 6.53 5.62 -14.26
CA PHE A 127 6.98 5.88 -12.89
C PHE A 127 5.87 6.48 -12.01
N ARG A 128 5.05 7.39 -12.55
CA ARG A 128 3.86 7.92 -11.86
C ARG A 128 2.89 6.80 -11.46
N VAL A 129 2.58 5.89 -12.37
CA VAL A 129 1.71 4.74 -12.08
C VAL A 129 2.31 3.89 -10.94
N GLN A 130 3.62 3.65 -10.97
CA GLN A 130 4.32 2.88 -9.94
C GLN A 130 4.23 3.53 -8.55
N ILE A 131 4.54 4.82 -8.45
CA ILE A 131 4.50 5.53 -7.15
C ILE A 131 3.07 5.74 -6.67
N GLN A 132 2.10 5.92 -7.57
CA GLN A 132 0.69 6.05 -7.22
C GLN A 132 0.14 4.73 -6.64
N SER A 133 0.49 3.60 -7.26
CA SER A 133 0.16 2.28 -6.70
C SER A 133 0.75 2.11 -5.30
N CYS A 134 2.04 2.44 -5.12
CA CYS A 134 2.65 2.38 -3.79
C CYS A 134 1.92 3.28 -2.77
N GLN A 135 1.57 4.51 -3.16
CA GLN A 135 0.82 5.43 -2.31
C GLN A 135 -0.50 4.81 -1.85
N ASN A 136 -1.26 4.24 -2.77
CA ASN A 136 -2.56 3.66 -2.46
C ASN A 136 -2.44 2.45 -1.54
N ILE A 137 -1.52 1.53 -1.80
CA ILE A 137 -1.30 0.36 -0.94
C ILE A 137 -0.90 0.80 0.47
N VAL A 138 0.02 1.76 0.59
CA VAL A 138 0.48 2.29 1.88
C VAL A 138 -0.65 2.96 2.63
N GLN A 139 -1.41 3.82 1.96
CA GLN A 139 -2.57 4.50 2.55
C GLN A 139 -3.60 3.50 3.04
N PHE A 140 -4.04 2.57 2.19
CA PHE A 140 -5.07 1.60 2.51
C PHE A 140 -4.64 0.66 3.63
N ALA A 141 -3.40 0.14 3.60
CA ALA A 141 -2.91 -0.78 4.63
C ALA A 141 -2.80 -0.10 6.00
N ILE A 142 -2.24 1.11 6.05
CA ILE A 142 -2.00 1.81 7.32
C ILE A 142 -3.30 2.37 7.88
N GLU A 143 -4.15 2.98 7.06
CA GLU A 143 -5.44 3.50 7.51
C GLU A 143 -6.36 2.38 8.00
N SER A 144 -6.40 1.24 7.28
CA SER A 144 -7.14 0.05 7.74
C SER A 144 -6.64 -0.43 9.10
N THR A 145 -5.32 -0.52 9.27
CA THR A 145 -4.72 -0.98 10.52
C THR A 145 -5.03 -0.02 11.68
N GLN A 146 -4.89 1.28 11.46
CA GLN A 146 -5.21 2.30 12.48
C GLN A 146 -6.68 2.23 12.91
N LEU A 147 -7.61 2.13 11.95
CA LEU A 147 -9.04 2.01 12.25
C LEU A 147 -9.35 0.71 12.98
N LEU A 148 -8.72 -0.41 12.61
CA LEU A 148 -8.91 -1.69 13.28
C LEU A 148 -8.38 -1.68 14.72
N ILE A 149 -7.23 -1.05 14.97
CA ILE A 149 -6.69 -0.87 16.33
C ILE A 149 -7.67 -0.06 17.18
N GLN A 150 -8.17 1.07 16.66
CA GLN A 150 -9.13 1.92 17.37
C GLN A 150 -10.46 1.19 17.63
N LEU A 151 -10.91 0.36 16.69
CA LEU A 151 -12.13 -0.43 16.84
C LEU A 151 -11.99 -1.53 17.91
N ARG A 152 -10.79 -2.10 18.07
CA ARG A 152 -10.47 -3.14 19.07
C ARG A 152 -10.22 -2.56 20.47
N SER A 153 -9.90 -1.27 20.58
CA SER A 153 -9.63 -0.62 21.86
C SER A 153 -10.87 -0.63 22.77
N GLU A 154 -10.71 -1.16 24.00
CA GLU A 154 -11.77 -1.20 25.01
C GLU A 154 -12.22 0.20 25.49
N SER A 155 -11.38 1.21 25.33
CA SER A 155 -11.67 2.59 25.71
C SER A 155 -12.55 3.35 24.71
N THR A 156 -12.83 2.76 23.54
CA THR A 156 -13.60 3.39 22.48
C THR A 156 -15.09 3.42 22.83
N SER A 157 -15.69 4.62 22.87
CA SER A 157 -17.10 4.78 23.18
C SER A 157 -18.00 4.15 22.12
N ARG A 158 -19.26 3.83 22.45
CA ARG A 158 -20.22 3.27 21.49
C ARG A 158 -20.43 4.19 20.27
N THR A 159 -20.47 5.50 20.50
CA THR A 159 -20.64 6.50 19.44
C THR A 159 -19.42 6.53 18.52
N ASP A 160 -18.22 6.49 19.10
CA ASP A 160 -16.98 6.44 18.33
C ASP A 160 -16.87 5.13 17.54
N ARG A 161 -17.35 4.02 18.11
CA ARG A 161 -17.36 2.72 17.44
C ARG A 161 -18.23 2.70 16.19
N GLU A 162 -19.40 3.33 16.20
CA GLU A 162 -20.25 3.45 15.01
C GLU A 162 -19.63 4.38 13.96
N LYS A 163 -18.97 5.46 14.40
CA LYS A 163 -18.19 6.32 13.50
C LYS A 163 -17.04 5.56 12.83
N LEU A 164 -16.27 4.77 13.59
CA LEU A 164 -15.18 3.96 13.07
C LEU A 164 -15.66 2.90 12.08
N LYS A 165 -16.80 2.25 12.32
CA LYS A 165 -17.41 1.35 11.35
C LYS A 165 -17.79 2.06 10.05
N SER A 166 -18.36 3.26 10.15
CA SER A 166 -18.66 4.06 8.96
C SER A 166 -17.38 4.45 8.21
N GLN A 167 -16.29 4.80 8.91
CA GLN A 167 -14.99 5.06 8.28
C GLN A 167 -14.42 3.81 7.60
N LEU A 168 -14.51 2.63 8.23
CA LEU A 168 -14.11 1.36 7.61
C LEU A 168 -14.91 1.06 6.34
N GLN A 169 -16.24 1.25 6.35
CA GLN A 169 -17.08 1.06 5.15
C GLN A 169 -16.73 2.04 4.03
N ASN A 170 -16.43 3.30 4.37
CA ASN A 170 -16.00 4.28 3.39
C ASN A 170 -14.63 3.91 2.80
N LEU A 171 -13.71 3.42 3.63
CA LEU A 171 -12.41 2.93 3.19
C LEU A 171 -12.54 1.70 2.29
N GLU A 172 -13.41 0.76 2.64
CA GLU A 172 -13.73 -0.41 1.81
C GLU A 172 -14.19 0.01 0.42
N LYS A 173 -15.16 0.93 0.35
CA LYS A 173 -15.68 1.48 -0.90
C LYS A 173 -14.60 2.18 -1.70
N ALA A 174 -13.71 2.93 -1.05
CA ALA A 174 -12.59 3.59 -1.71
C ALA A 174 -11.58 2.59 -2.30
N ILE A 175 -11.32 1.47 -1.60
CA ILE A 175 -10.46 0.40 -2.11
C ILE A 175 -11.12 -0.30 -3.31
N GLU A 176 -12.42 -0.58 -3.25
CA GLU A 176 -13.17 -1.18 -4.37
C GLU A 176 -13.18 -0.28 -5.61
N GLU A 177 -13.47 1.01 -5.41
CA GLU A 177 -13.42 2.02 -6.48
C GLU A 177 -12.02 2.11 -7.10
N HIS A 178 -10.97 2.06 -6.27
CA HIS A 178 -9.58 2.03 -6.74
C HIS A 178 -9.28 0.78 -7.56
N ILE A 179 -9.67 -0.42 -7.08
CA ILE A 179 -9.49 -1.67 -7.83
C ILE A 179 -10.16 -1.59 -9.21
N ASP A 180 -11.37 -1.05 -9.28
CA ASP A 180 -12.09 -0.92 -10.55
C ASP A 180 -11.47 0.12 -11.49
N LEU A 181 -10.92 1.21 -10.95
CA LEU A 181 -10.14 2.18 -11.72
C LEU A 181 -8.83 1.56 -12.26
N SER A 182 -8.09 0.82 -11.42
CA SER A 182 -6.86 0.13 -11.84
C SER A 182 -7.13 -0.93 -12.92
N LYS A 183 -8.28 -1.63 -12.88
CA LYS A 183 -8.71 -2.54 -13.96
C LYS A 183 -8.97 -1.80 -15.27
N LYS A 184 -9.62 -0.63 -15.22
CA LYS A 184 -9.86 0.19 -16.42
C LYS A 184 -8.54 0.64 -17.03
N GLN A 185 -7.61 1.12 -16.21
CA GLN A 185 -6.26 1.47 -16.66
C GLN A 185 -5.52 0.27 -17.26
N GLN A 186 -5.63 -0.91 -16.65
CA GLN A 186 -5.03 -2.13 -17.19
C GLN A 186 -5.58 -2.45 -18.59
N ASN A 187 -6.89 -2.32 -18.81
CA ASN A 187 -7.50 -2.53 -20.12
C ASN A 187 -7.01 -1.51 -21.17
N GLU A 188 -6.82 -0.25 -20.79
CA GLU A 188 -6.24 0.78 -21.67
C GLU A 188 -4.79 0.46 -22.04
N VAL A 189 -3.99 0.01 -21.07
CA VAL A 189 -2.60 -0.39 -21.29
C VAL A 189 -2.51 -1.66 -22.15
N LEU A 190 -3.42 -2.63 -21.96
CA LEU A 190 -3.54 -3.82 -22.81
C LEU A 190 -3.90 -3.46 -24.25
N LYS A 191 -4.87 -2.56 -24.46
CA LYS A 191 -5.20 -2.07 -25.78
C LYS A 191 -3.99 -1.39 -26.44
N ARG A 192 -3.23 -0.59 -25.68
CA ARG A 192 -2.00 0.03 -26.20
C ARG A 192 -0.95 -1.02 -26.58
N LYS A 193 -0.87 -2.13 -25.85
CA LYS A 193 -0.01 -3.26 -26.19
C LYS A 193 -0.41 -3.90 -27.53
N GLU A 194 -1.71 -4.09 -27.75
CA GLU A 194 -2.25 -4.65 -29.01
C GLU A 194 -1.96 -3.73 -30.21
N GLU A 195 -2.20 -2.41 -30.06
CA GLU A 195 -1.87 -1.41 -31.09
C GLU A 195 -0.38 -1.46 -31.47
N LEU A 196 0.49 -1.54 -30.44
CA LEU A 196 1.93 -1.69 -30.64
C LEU A 196 2.33 -3.05 -31.23
N GLN A 197 1.46 -4.07 -31.27
CA GLN A 197 1.70 -5.35 -31.93
C GLN A 197 1.22 -5.38 -33.40
N GLU A 198 0.28 -4.50 -33.76
CA GLU A 198 -0.28 -4.42 -35.11
C GLU A 198 0.41 -3.38 -36.02
N GLU A 199 1.20 -2.45 -35.48
CA GLU A 199 1.96 -1.48 -36.29
C GLU A 199 2.93 -2.19 -37.28
N PRO A 200 2.97 -1.80 -38.57
CA PRO A 200 3.90 -2.37 -39.54
C PRO A 200 5.36 -2.00 -39.23
N GLU A 201 6.29 -2.93 -39.49
CA GLU A 201 7.74 -2.69 -39.34
C GLU A 201 8.27 -1.81 -40.48
N ASP A 202 8.06 -0.50 -40.39
CA ASP A 202 8.67 0.43 -41.34
C ASP A 202 9.94 1.08 -40.75
N GLU A 203 11.02 0.94 -41.53
CA GLU A 203 12.39 1.50 -41.45
C GLU A 203 13.33 1.09 -40.29
N GLU A 204 14.63 1.22 -40.60
CA GLU A 204 15.86 0.69 -39.95
C GLU A 204 16.01 0.97 -38.43
N ASP A 205 15.16 1.82 -37.83
CA ASP A 205 15.18 2.25 -36.41
C ASP A 205 13.81 2.01 -35.69
N GLY A 206 12.73 1.69 -36.41
CA GLY A 206 11.38 1.55 -35.85
C GLY A 206 11.20 0.35 -34.92
N GLY A 207 11.89 -0.77 -35.21
CA GLY A 207 11.82 -2.00 -34.41
C GLY A 207 12.42 -1.87 -33.00
N ALA A 208 13.49 -1.08 -32.84
CA ALA A 208 14.14 -0.86 -31.54
C ALA A 208 13.26 0.00 -30.62
N GLN A 209 12.66 1.06 -31.17
CA GLN A 209 11.78 1.96 -30.41
C GLN A 209 10.46 1.27 -30.01
N ARG A 210 9.89 0.46 -30.90
CA ARG A 210 8.73 -0.40 -30.59
C ARG A 210 9.01 -1.39 -29.46
N THR A 211 10.18 -2.03 -29.49
CA THR A 211 10.59 -2.99 -28.43
C THR A 211 10.72 -2.30 -27.06
N LEU A 212 11.22 -1.06 -27.03
CA LEU A 212 11.31 -0.28 -25.79
C LEU A 212 9.93 0.11 -25.26
N ALA A 213 9.03 0.58 -26.13
CA ALA A 213 7.66 0.93 -25.74
C ALA A 213 6.89 -0.30 -25.22
N MET A 214 7.03 -1.45 -25.89
CA MET A 214 6.40 -2.71 -25.47
C MET A 214 6.88 -3.15 -24.07
N ARG A 215 8.19 -3.00 -23.78
CA ARG A 215 8.73 -3.30 -22.44
C ARG A 215 8.13 -2.40 -21.36
N GLU A 216 8.00 -1.11 -21.63
CA GLU A 216 7.45 -0.14 -20.67
C GLU A 216 5.96 -0.44 -20.38
N VAL A 217 5.19 -0.78 -21.41
CA VAL A 217 3.79 -1.20 -21.30
C VAL A 217 3.66 -2.49 -20.48
N GLU A 218 4.55 -3.47 -20.68
CA GLU A 218 4.58 -4.69 -19.86
C GLU A 218 4.94 -4.43 -18.40
N GLU A 219 5.87 -3.51 -18.13
CA GLU A 219 6.16 -3.08 -16.78
C GLU A 219 4.93 -2.45 -16.13
N GLN A 220 4.25 -1.52 -16.81
CA GLN A 220 3.01 -0.90 -16.31
C GLN A 220 1.93 -1.93 -15.97
N LEU A 221 1.72 -2.95 -16.81
CA LEU A 221 0.77 -4.03 -16.54
C LEU A 221 1.11 -4.78 -15.26
N ARG A 222 2.39 -5.16 -15.07
CA ARG A 222 2.83 -5.86 -13.85
C ARG A 222 2.59 -5.02 -12.60
N PHE A 223 2.76 -3.71 -12.68
CA PHE A 223 2.48 -2.82 -11.56
C PHE A 223 0.99 -2.73 -11.25
N LEU A 224 0.14 -2.57 -12.27
CA LEU A 224 -1.31 -2.53 -12.08
C LEU A 224 -1.85 -3.88 -11.54
N GLU A 225 -1.29 -5.01 -11.96
CA GLU A 225 -1.65 -6.32 -11.41
C GLU A 225 -1.25 -6.45 -9.94
N ALA A 226 -0.03 -6.04 -9.58
CA ALA A 226 0.43 -6.04 -8.21
C ALA A 226 -0.41 -5.10 -7.32
N ASP A 227 -0.79 -3.95 -7.85
CA ASP A 227 -1.67 -2.96 -7.21
C ASP A 227 -3.05 -3.54 -6.88
N GLN A 228 -3.68 -4.18 -7.87
CA GLN A 228 -4.97 -4.83 -7.72
C GLN A 228 -4.89 -5.98 -6.70
N ALA A 229 -3.84 -6.80 -6.78
CA ALA A 229 -3.63 -7.91 -5.86
C ALA A 229 -3.47 -7.42 -4.41
N ALA A 230 -2.60 -6.43 -4.17
CA ALA A 230 -2.38 -5.87 -2.84
C ALA A 230 -3.65 -5.19 -2.29
N SER A 231 -4.30 -4.36 -3.10
CA SER A 231 -5.56 -3.71 -2.72
C SER A 231 -6.67 -4.72 -2.39
N GLY A 232 -6.76 -5.81 -3.17
CA GLY A 232 -7.70 -6.91 -2.91
C GLY A 232 -7.42 -7.63 -1.60
N VAL A 233 -6.14 -7.80 -1.23
CA VAL A 233 -5.75 -8.36 0.07
C VAL A 233 -6.17 -7.43 1.21
N VAL A 234 -5.94 -6.12 1.10
CA VAL A 234 -6.35 -5.15 2.12
C VAL A 234 -7.88 -5.16 2.28
N SER A 235 -8.64 -5.13 1.18
CA SER A 235 -10.11 -5.22 1.21
C SER A 235 -10.60 -6.51 1.89
N SER A 236 -10.04 -7.67 1.51
CA SER A 236 -10.40 -8.97 2.09
C SER A 236 -10.12 -9.01 3.60
N GLN A 237 -8.99 -8.45 4.04
CA GLN A 237 -8.67 -8.33 5.46
C GLN A 237 -9.68 -7.44 6.17
N LEU A 238 -9.95 -6.25 5.62
CA LEU A 238 -10.87 -5.29 6.21
C LEU A 238 -12.28 -5.88 6.37
N GLN A 239 -12.78 -6.59 5.35
CA GLN A 239 -14.06 -7.32 5.40
C GLN A 239 -14.07 -8.40 6.50
N SER A 240 -13.05 -9.27 6.52
CA SER A 240 -12.98 -10.36 7.50
C SER A 240 -12.97 -9.87 8.95
N ARG A 241 -12.33 -8.72 9.20
CA ARG A 241 -12.20 -8.13 10.53
C ARG A 241 -13.40 -7.27 10.92
N SER A 242 -14.00 -6.55 9.97
CA SER A 242 -15.20 -5.73 10.17
C SER A 242 -16.43 -6.57 10.51
N LEU A 243 -16.59 -7.74 9.86
CA LEU A 243 -17.69 -8.68 10.11
C LEU A 243 -17.50 -9.53 11.38
N GLY A 244 -16.42 -9.32 12.14
CA GLY A 244 -16.12 -10.13 13.33
C GLY A 244 -15.73 -11.58 13.02
N GLN A 245 -15.35 -11.87 11.77
CA GLN A 245 -14.90 -13.20 11.31
C GLN A 245 -13.38 -13.43 11.48
N GLY A 246 -12.65 -12.46 12.02
CA GLY A 246 -11.23 -12.60 12.35
C GLY A 246 -11.03 -13.67 13.42
N SER A 247 -10.54 -14.85 13.00
CA SER A 247 -10.06 -15.96 13.83
C SER A 247 -10.88 -16.17 15.10
N GLY A 248 -11.90 -17.04 15.04
CA GLY A 248 -12.70 -17.41 16.21
C GLY A 248 -11.82 -17.68 17.42
N ASN A 249 -11.75 -16.71 18.33
CA ASN A 249 -11.20 -16.90 19.65
C ASN A 249 -12.10 -17.93 20.31
N THR A 250 -11.70 -19.19 20.24
CA THR A 250 -12.34 -20.26 21.00
C THR A 250 -11.95 -20.01 22.44
N TYR A 251 -12.79 -19.32 23.18
CA TYR A 251 -12.65 -19.16 24.62
C TYR A 251 -12.99 -20.50 25.27
N SER A 252 -11.96 -21.31 25.53
CA SER A 252 -12.05 -22.55 26.28
C SER A 252 -12.04 -22.22 27.79
N ALA A 253 -13.21 -22.15 28.41
CA ALA A 253 -13.34 -22.11 29.87
C ALA A 253 -13.41 -23.54 30.40
N VAL A 254 -12.32 -24.03 31.01
CA VAL A 254 -12.29 -25.33 31.70
C VAL A 254 -12.40 -25.08 33.20
N PHE A 255 -13.46 -25.60 33.82
CA PHE A 255 -13.66 -25.50 35.25
C PHE A 255 -13.33 -26.85 35.91
N SER A 256 -12.33 -26.87 36.79
CA SER A 256 -11.98 -28.05 37.58
C SER A 256 -11.97 -27.69 39.07
N GLY A 257 -12.65 -28.51 39.88
CA GLY A 257 -12.77 -28.32 41.33
C GLY A 257 -14.06 -28.89 41.90
N SER A 258 -14.03 -29.37 43.14
CA SER A 258 -15.16 -30.03 43.84
C SER A 258 -16.24 -29.08 44.35
N HIS A 259 -16.12 -27.77 44.11
CA HIS A 259 -16.99 -26.73 44.67
C HIS A 259 -17.53 -25.72 43.64
N ASN A 260 -17.66 -26.11 42.36
CA ASN A 260 -18.32 -25.27 41.36
C ASN A 260 -19.85 -25.33 41.51
N SER A 261 -20.37 -24.65 42.52
CA SER A 261 -21.79 -24.38 42.66
C SER A 261 -22.07 -22.91 42.34
N GLY A 262 -22.81 -22.65 41.26
CA GLY A 262 -23.25 -21.32 40.84
C GLY A 262 -23.76 -21.31 39.40
N MET A 263 -24.72 -20.44 39.09
CA MET A 263 -25.17 -20.19 37.72
C MET A 263 -24.43 -18.96 37.19
N GLN A 264 -23.68 -19.12 36.11
CA GLN A 264 -23.04 -18.00 35.40
C GLN A 264 -23.69 -17.84 34.04
N VAL A 265 -23.99 -16.60 33.69
CA VAL A 265 -24.56 -16.22 32.39
C VAL A 265 -23.49 -15.42 31.64
N GLY A 266 -22.91 -16.04 30.62
CA GLY A 266 -22.00 -15.37 29.70
C GLY A 266 -22.77 -14.84 28.48
N TYR A 267 -22.41 -13.65 28.01
CA TYR A 267 -22.93 -13.11 26.75
C TYR A 267 -21.99 -13.47 25.60
N SER A 268 -22.45 -14.33 24.68
CA SER A 268 -21.74 -14.63 23.43
C SER A 268 -22.44 -13.95 22.27
N ALA A 269 -21.71 -13.16 21.48
CA ALA A 269 -22.19 -12.59 20.24
C ALA A 269 -21.87 -13.46 19.00
N GLY A 270 -21.24 -14.63 19.19
CA GLY A 270 -20.85 -15.56 18.12
C GLY A 270 -21.55 -16.93 18.20
N THR A 271 -21.44 -17.70 17.12
CA THR A 271 -22.00 -19.06 17.01
C THR A 271 -21.37 -20.02 18.03
N ILE A 272 -22.19 -20.59 18.92
CA ILE A 272 -21.73 -21.55 19.92
C ILE A 272 -21.85 -22.97 19.36
N ASN A 273 -20.71 -23.67 19.23
CA ASN A 273 -20.67 -25.10 18.92
C ASN A 273 -20.40 -25.89 20.20
N TRP A 274 -21.33 -26.76 20.59
CA TRP A 274 -21.21 -27.59 21.79
C TRP A 274 -20.93 -29.05 21.40
N ASN A 275 -19.80 -29.59 21.88
CA ASN A 275 -19.46 -31.01 21.75
C ASN A 275 -19.50 -31.66 23.13
N ALA A 276 -20.57 -32.40 23.45
CA ALA A 276 -20.55 -33.30 24.60
C ALA A 276 -19.71 -34.53 24.28
N HIS A 277 -18.63 -34.73 25.02
CA HIS A 277 -18.08 -36.07 25.20
C HIS A 277 -18.80 -36.73 26.36
N GLY A 278 -19.84 -37.50 26.04
CA GLY A 278 -20.45 -38.43 26.97
C GLY A 278 -19.46 -39.54 27.28
N LYS A 279 -19.00 -39.62 28.53
CA LYS A 279 -18.38 -40.85 29.05
C LYS A 279 -19.50 -41.88 29.18
N ASN A 280 -19.57 -42.81 28.24
CA ASN A 280 -20.32 -44.04 28.45
C ASN A 280 -19.59 -44.85 29.52
N ASN A 281 -20.26 -45.04 30.65
CA ASN A 281 -19.95 -46.11 31.61
C ASN A 281 -20.41 -47.45 31.05
#